data_AF-A0A8H8DNP8-F1
#
_entry.id   AF-A0A8H8DNP8-F1
#
_cell.length_a   1.000
_cell.length_b   1.000
_cell.length_c   1.000
_cell.angle_alpha   90.00
_cell.angle_beta   90.00
_cell.angle_gamma   90.00
#
_symmetry.space_group_name_H-M   'P 1'
#
loop_
_entity.id
_entity.type
_entity.pdbx_description
1 polymer ?
#
loop_
_entity_poly.entity_id
_entity_poly.type
_entity_poly.pdbx_seq_one_letter_code
_entity_poly.pdbx_strand_id
1 'polypeptide(L)'
;MLLENPYARALVSPIRRDILTDARLPSAFLLRFLACINPQTNRIWILPNGLKHTVIKKIAQSRWIVNNKKCLKFIGRGVWKRILSDFAPSDAIWRSDMDDFVLRQFRKKIMIELKSIREYFLDIQLVNDVFVPDTKSGDSNKKIGCIIHKFDSDKVWYLKNVFNQEFQAPVINASALYDNDDDDNEDKWLRIFVSKKSIAIPLGIETVDAIFWLWRFRSYIQCSGYLNTK
;
A
#
# COMPACT_ATOMS: atom_id res chain seq x y z
N MET A 1 -21.66 9.18 1.44
CA MET A 1 -21.51 8.53 2.76
C MET A 1 -20.71 7.21 2.76
N LEU A 2 -21.15 6.10 2.15
CA LEU A 2 -20.34 4.85 2.18
C LEU A 2 -19.10 4.88 1.26
N LEU A 3 -19.19 5.56 0.12
CA LEU A 3 -18.09 5.68 -0.85
C LEU A 3 -16.92 6.53 -0.33
N GLU A 4 -17.17 7.43 0.61
CA GLU A 4 -16.16 8.26 1.28
C GLU A 4 -15.38 7.48 2.35
N ASN A 5 -15.91 6.33 2.80
CA ASN A 5 -15.28 5.56 3.86
C ASN A 5 -14.35 4.49 3.26
N PRO A 6 -13.02 4.65 3.37
CA PRO A 6 -12.06 3.68 2.85
C PRO A 6 -12.18 2.29 3.52
N TYR A 7 -12.61 2.21 4.78
CA TYR A 7 -12.88 0.92 5.44
C TYR A 7 -14.08 0.21 4.81
N ALA A 8 -15.17 0.94 4.61
CA ALA A 8 -16.36 0.39 3.97
C ALA A 8 -16.03 -0.13 2.57
N ARG A 9 -15.29 0.65 1.77
CA ARG A 9 -14.80 0.23 0.44
C ARG A 9 -13.94 -1.03 0.48
N ALA A 10 -13.06 -1.16 1.48
CA ALA A 10 -12.25 -2.35 1.63
C ALA A 10 -13.10 -3.59 1.95
N LEU A 11 -14.04 -3.45 2.88
CA LEU A 11 -14.91 -4.54 3.36
C LEU A 11 -15.93 -5.00 2.33
N VAL A 12 -16.50 -4.09 1.54
CA VAL A 12 -17.47 -4.44 0.48
C VAL A 12 -16.81 -4.99 -0.78
N SER A 13 -15.47 -4.96 -0.86
CA SER A 13 -14.76 -5.52 -2.01
C SER A 13 -15.03 -7.03 -2.14
N PRO A 14 -15.09 -7.59 -3.36
CA PRO A 14 -15.45 -8.99 -3.56
C PRO A 14 -14.61 -9.94 -2.70
N ILE A 15 -15.26 -10.92 -2.06
CA ILE A 15 -14.57 -11.95 -1.31
C ILE A 15 -13.79 -12.86 -2.27
N ARG A 16 -12.54 -13.14 -1.92
CA ARG A 16 -11.61 -13.96 -2.68
C ARG A 16 -10.90 -14.93 -1.75
N ARG A 17 -10.49 -16.07 -2.28
CA ARG A 17 -9.69 -17.07 -1.57
C ARG A 17 -8.21 -16.76 -1.78
N ASP A 18 -7.47 -16.64 -0.69
CA ASP A 18 -6.01 -16.60 -0.69
C ASP A 18 -5.45 -17.98 -1.04
N ILE A 19 -4.56 -18.06 -2.02
CA ILE A 19 -4.01 -19.34 -2.48
C ILE A 19 -2.99 -19.95 -1.51
N LEU A 20 -2.43 -19.14 -0.61
CA LEU A 20 -1.41 -19.60 0.33
C LEU A 20 -2.04 -20.18 1.61
N THR A 21 -3.01 -19.46 2.18
CA THR A 21 -3.62 -19.79 3.48
C THR A 21 -5.04 -20.35 3.39
N ASP A 22 -5.63 -20.38 2.19
CA ASP A 22 -7.04 -20.70 1.95
C ASP A 22 -8.06 -19.77 2.64
N ALA A 23 -7.61 -18.72 3.32
CA ALA A 23 -8.46 -17.73 3.94
C ALA A 23 -9.33 -17.02 2.89
N ARG A 24 -10.58 -16.75 3.24
CA ARG A 24 -11.51 -15.97 2.43
C ARG A 24 -11.56 -14.54 2.95
N LEU A 25 -11.02 -13.62 2.18
CA LEU A 25 -10.91 -12.21 2.56
C LEU A 25 -11.43 -11.31 1.43
N PRO A 26 -11.92 -10.11 1.75
CA PRO A 26 -12.19 -9.10 0.73
C PRO A 26 -10.94 -8.83 -0.11
N SER A 27 -11.11 -8.69 -1.43
CA SER A 27 -10.00 -8.54 -2.38
C SER A 27 -9.08 -7.35 -2.10
N ALA A 28 -9.55 -6.33 -1.37
CA ALA A 28 -8.74 -5.20 -0.91
C ALA A 28 -7.52 -5.63 -0.07
N PHE A 29 -7.63 -6.74 0.67
CA PHE A 29 -6.56 -7.28 1.53
C PHE A 29 -5.61 -8.23 0.79
N LEU A 30 -5.87 -8.49 -0.50
CA LEU A 30 -5.11 -9.43 -1.31
C LEU A 30 -4.43 -8.72 -2.49
N LEU A 31 -3.34 -9.29 -2.95
CA LEU A 31 -2.68 -8.98 -4.21
C LEU A 31 -3.15 -9.97 -5.27
N ARG A 32 -3.53 -9.45 -6.43
CA ARG A 32 -3.91 -10.27 -7.58
C ARG A 32 -2.65 -10.57 -8.39
N PHE A 33 -2.40 -11.84 -8.71
CA PHE A 33 -1.34 -12.27 -9.61
C PHE A 33 -1.92 -12.86 -10.88
N LEU A 34 -1.21 -12.68 -11.99
CA LEU A 34 -1.54 -13.27 -13.29
C LEU A 34 -0.31 -13.87 -13.95
N ALA A 35 -0.54 -14.88 -14.78
CA ALA A 35 0.45 -15.40 -15.71
C ALA A 35 0.29 -14.68 -17.06
N CYS A 36 1.36 -14.07 -17.55
CA CYS A 36 1.39 -13.38 -18.83
C CYS A 36 2.66 -13.68 -19.61
N ILE A 37 2.57 -13.58 -20.94
CA ILE A 37 3.74 -13.67 -21.81
C ILE A 37 4.48 -12.34 -21.76
N ASN A 38 5.77 -12.38 -21.43
CA ASN A 38 6.64 -11.22 -21.59
C ASN A 38 6.97 -11.05 -23.08
N PRO A 39 6.64 -9.91 -23.71
CA PRO A 39 6.82 -9.70 -25.15
C PRO A 39 8.28 -9.78 -25.60
N GLN A 40 9.24 -9.43 -24.73
CA GLN A 40 10.66 -9.38 -25.09
C GLN A 40 11.32 -10.77 -25.01
N THR A 41 10.91 -11.59 -24.05
CA THR A 41 11.53 -12.89 -23.80
C THR A 41 10.70 -14.07 -24.30
N ASN A 42 9.44 -13.82 -24.68
CA ASN A 42 8.43 -14.83 -25.01
C ASN A 42 8.23 -15.91 -23.91
N ARG A 43 8.69 -15.63 -22.68
CA ARG A 43 8.52 -16.51 -21.53
C ARG A 43 7.31 -16.11 -20.72
N ILE A 44 6.78 -17.06 -19.96
CA ILE A 44 5.63 -16.84 -19.09
C ILE A 44 6.13 -16.28 -17.77
N TRP A 45 5.62 -15.11 -17.38
CA TRP A 45 5.95 -14.43 -16.14
C TRP A 45 4.71 -14.39 -15.25
N ILE A 46 4.92 -14.58 -13.96
CA ILE A 46 3.90 -14.37 -12.93
C ILE A 46 4.08 -12.97 -12.39
N LEU A 47 3.09 -12.08 -12.56
CA LEU A 47 3.18 -10.67 -12.19
C LEU A 47 1.96 -10.17 -11.39
N PRO A 48 2.16 -9.15 -10.52
CA PRO A 48 1.11 -8.59 -9.65
C PRO A 48 0.20 -7.61 -10.40
N ASN A 49 -1.03 -8.00 -10.68
CA ASN A 49 -2.02 -7.23 -11.46
C ASN A 49 -2.69 -6.11 -10.65
N GLY A 50 -2.91 -4.97 -11.29
CA GLY A 50 -3.57 -3.80 -10.68
C GLY A 50 -2.59 -2.77 -10.10
N LEU A 51 -1.28 -2.99 -10.27
CA LEU A 51 -0.20 -2.12 -9.81
C LEU A 51 0.55 -1.48 -11.01
N LYS A 52 -0.19 -0.88 -11.95
CA LYS A 52 0.31 -0.11 -13.11
C LYS A 52 0.95 -0.91 -14.27
N HIS A 53 1.33 -2.17 -14.12
CA HIS A 53 1.90 -2.92 -15.25
C HIS A 53 0.82 -3.27 -16.30
N THR A 54 1.05 -2.89 -17.56
CA THR A 54 0.20 -3.26 -18.69
C THR A 54 0.43 -4.73 -19.02
N VAL A 55 -0.60 -5.55 -18.82
CA VAL A 55 -0.55 -6.97 -19.13
C VAL A 55 -0.92 -7.13 -20.58
N ILE A 56 0.06 -7.49 -21.41
CA ILE A 56 -0.12 -7.53 -22.86
C ILE A 56 -0.93 -8.75 -23.29
N LYS A 57 -0.72 -9.91 -22.64
CA LYS A 57 -1.49 -11.14 -22.91
C LYS A 57 -1.60 -12.02 -21.68
N LYS A 58 -2.82 -12.20 -21.18
CA LYS A 58 -3.15 -13.08 -20.04
C LYS A 58 -3.31 -14.51 -20.54
N ILE A 59 -2.70 -15.47 -19.86
CA ILE A 59 -2.72 -16.89 -20.24
C ILE A 59 -3.70 -17.68 -19.36
N ALA A 60 -3.79 -17.34 -18.08
CA ALA A 60 -4.57 -18.08 -17.09
C ALA A 60 -5.40 -17.17 -16.19
N GLN A 61 -6.35 -17.76 -15.46
CA GLN A 61 -7.13 -17.05 -14.45
C GLN A 61 -6.22 -16.46 -13.36
N SER A 62 -6.55 -15.30 -12.81
CA SER A 62 -5.74 -14.69 -11.75
C SER A 62 -5.83 -15.48 -10.45
N ARG A 63 -4.75 -15.46 -9.64
CA ARG A 63 -4.74 -15.98 -8.27
C ARG A 63 -4.58 -14.83 -7.29
N TRP A 64 -5.11 -14.99 -6.09
CA TRP A 64 -5.05 -13.98 -5.05
C TRP A 64 -4.12 -14.46 -3.96
N ILE A 65 -3.22 -13.58 -3.54
CA ILE A 65 -2.20 -13.84 -2.52
C ILE A 65 -2.34 -12.77 -1.46
N VAL A 66 -2.20 -13.10 -0.18
CA VAL A 66 -2.21 -12.10 0.91
C VAL A 66 -1.25 -10.93 0.64
N ASN A 67 -1.71 -9.71 0.89
CA ASN A 67 -0.93 -8.49 0.68
C ASN A 67 0.12 -8.28 1.79
N ASN A 68 1.21 -9.03 1.70
CA ASN A 68 2.26 -9.10 2.73
C ASN A 68 3.63 -9.39 2.13
N LYS A 69 4.62 -8.52 2.41
CA LYS A 69 5.99 -8.64 1.88
C LYS A 69 6.67 -9.96 2.28
N LYS A 70 6.54 -10.39 3.53
CA LYS A 70 7.15 -11.65 4.03
C LYS A 70 6.55 -12.87 3.33
N CYS A 71 5.24 -12.88 3.12
CA CYS A 71 4.57 -13.96 2.40
C CYS A 71 5.07 -14.05 0.96
N LEU A 72 5.22 -12.92 0.24
CA LEU A 72 5.80 -12.93 -1.10
C LEU A 72 7.26 -13.39 -1.11
N LYS A 73 8.07 -12.97 -0.13
CA LYS A 73 9.45 -13.42 0.01
C LYS A 73 9.53 -14.93 0.27
N PHE A 74 8.63 -15.48 1.07
CA PHE A 74 8.52 -16.92 1.30
C PHE A 74 8.12 -17.66 0.02
N ILE A 75 7.11 -17.16 -0.69
CA ILE A 75 6.65 -17.73 -1.97
C ILE A 75 7.78 -17.75 -3.02
N GLY A 76 8.59 -16.68 -3.06
CA GLY A 76 9.73 -16.53 -3.94
C GLY A 76 10.86 -17.54 -3.74
N ARG A 77 10.90 -18.26 -2.60
CA ARG A 77 11.86 -19.37 -2.35
C ARG A 77 11.53 -20.66 -3.11
N GLY A 78 10.67 -20.59 -4.13
CA GLY A 78 10.26 -21.72 -4.97
C GLY A 78 8.94 -22.37 -4.57
N VAL A 79 8.32 -21.96 -3.45
CA VAL A 79 7.01 -22.47 -3.01
C VAL A 79 5.93 -22.21 -4.06
N TRP A 80 6.05 -21.11 -4.82
CA TRP A 80 5.14 -20.76 -5.91
C TRP A 80 4.89 -21.91 -6.90
N LYS A 81 5.90 -22.75 -7.19
CA LYS A 81 5.76 -23.88 -8.13
C LYS A 81 4.72 -24.90 -7.68
N ARG A 82 4.58 -25.07 -6.36
CA ARG A 82 3.62 -26.00 -5.76
C ARG A 82 2.25 -25.37 -5.61
N ILE A 83 2.17 -24.11 -5.17
CA ILE A 83 0.89 -23.44 -4.87
C ILE A 83 0.20 -22.86 -6.12
N LEU A 84 0.93 -22.71 -7.22
CA LEU A 84 0.44 -22.16 -8.49
C LEU A 84 0.61 -23.13 -9.67
N SER A 85 0.69 -24.43 -9.40
CA SER A 85 0.92 -25.46 -10.43
C SER A 85 -0.21 -25.55 -11.46
N ASP A 86 -1.43 -25.20 -11.06
CA ASP A 86 -2.62 -25.14 -11.91
C ASP A 86 -2.77 -23.79 -12.64
N PHE A 87 -1.98 -22.79 -12.23
CA PHE A 87 -2.10 -21.41 -12.64
C PHE A 87 -1.08 -21.00 -13.70
N ALA A 88 0.14 -21.52 -13.60
CA ALA A 88 1.21 -21.25 -14.55
C ALA A 88 2.01 -22.54 -14.80
N PRO A 89 2.57 -22.73 -16.00
CA PRO A 89 3.38 -23.90 -16.29
C PRO A 89 4.65 -23.91 -15.43
N SER A 90 5.26 -25.09 -15.29
CA SER A 90 6.40 -25.31 -14.39
C SER A 90 7.65 -24.50 -14.74
N ASP A 91 7.77 -24.07 -15.99
CA ASP A 91 8.84 -23.23 -16.53
C ASP A 91 8.55 -21.72 -16.43
N ALA A 92 7.41 -21.33 -15.85
CA ALA A 92 7.08 -19.93 -15.62
C ALA A 92 8.11 -19.24 -14.71
N ILE A 93 8.22 -17.92 -14.86
CA ILE A 93 9.18 -17.11 -14.14
C ILE A 93 8.47 -16.37 -13.02
N TRP A 94 8.83 -16.71 -11.80
CA TRP A 94 8.68 -15.84 -10.64
C TRP A 94 9.98 -15.06 -10.45
N ARG A 95 9.89 -13.73 -10.41
CA ARG A 95 11.07 -12.87 -10.22
C ARG A 95 11.72 -13.12 -8.86
N SER A 96 13.05 -13.17 -8.82
CA SER A 96 13.80 -13.29 -7.56
C SER A 96 13.55 -12.09 -6.63
N ASP A 97 13.32 -10.91 -7.19
CA ASP A 97 13.05 -9.65 -6.50
C ASP A 97 11.55 -9.31 -6.41
N MET A 98 10.64 -10.30 -6.48
CA MET A 98 9.20 -10.02 -6.62
C MET A 98 8.63 -9.13 -5.50
N ASP A 99 9.08 -9.33 -4.27
CA ASP A 99 8.60 -8.56 -3.12
C ASP A 99 9.07 -7.09 -3.17
N ASP A 100 10.30 -6.84 -3.59
CA ASP A 100 10.79 -5.48 -3.81
C ASP A 100 10.19 -4.85 -5.08
N PHE A 101 9.93 -5.65 -6.12
CA PHE A 101 9.21 -5.20 -7.30
C PHE A 101 7.80 -4.72 -6.94
N VAL A 102 7.03 -5.50 -6.18
CA VAL A 102 5.69 -5.10 -5.69
C VAL A 102 5.78 -3.83 -4.84
N LEU A 103 6.79 -3.73 -3.96
CA LEU A 103 7.01 -2.54 -3.14
C LEU A 103 7.19 -1.29 -4.01
N ARG A 104 8.06 -1.36 -5.02
CA ARG A 104 8.28 -0.26 -5.97
C ARG A 104 7.01 0.11 -6.72
N GLN A 105 6.20 -0.86 -7.14
CA GLN A 105 4.94 -0.55 -7.83
C GLN A 105 3.92 0.12 -6.90
N PHE A 106 3.85 -0.27 -5.62
CA PHE A 106 3.03 0.42 -4.63
C PHE A 106 3.47 1.87 -4.46
N ARG A 107 4.77 2.12 -4.25
CA ARG A 107 5.32 3.47 -4.10
C ARG A 107 4.94 4.35 -5.30
N LYS A 108 5.18 3.86 -6.52
CA LYS A 108 4.79 4.56 -7.76
C LYS A 108 3.30 4.88 -7.83
N LYS A 109 2.44 3.92 -7.47
CA LYS A 109 0.99 4.16 -7.46
C LYS A 109 0.60 5.21 -6.42
N ILE A 110 1.11 5.12 -5.20
CA ILE A 110 0.84 6.08 -4.12
C ILE A 110 1.31 7.48 -4.53
N MET A 111 2.49 7.62 -5.14
CA MET A 111 2.97 8.94 -5.56
C MET A 111 2.05 9.60 -6.58
N ILE A 112 1.48 8.84 -7.51
CA ILE A 112 0.50 9.35 -8.48
C ILE A 112 -0.74 9.85 -7.73
N GLU A 113 -1.28 9.05 -6.81
CA GLU A 113 -2.47 9.41 -6.04
C GLU A 113 -2.22 10.63 -5.13
N LEU A 114 -1.06 10.69 -4.46
CA LEU A 114 -0.71 11.83 -3.60
C LEU A 114 -0.51 13.11 -4.40
N LYS A 115 0.08 13.03 -5.60
CA LYS A 115 0.22 14.19 -6.50
C LYS A 115 -1.16 14.71 -6.92
N SER A 116 -2.12 13.84 -7.21
CA SER A 116 -3.45 14.26 -7.65
C SER A 116 -4.31 14.89 -6.55
N ILE A 117 -4.02 14.62 -5.27
CA ILE A 117 -4.80 15.16 -4.14
C ILE A 117 -4.05 16.20 -3.30
N ARG A 118 -2.92 16.71 -3.81
CA ARG A 118 -1.99 17.56 -3.05
C ARG A 118 -2.65 18.84 -2.49
N GLU A 119 -3.62 19.39 -3.20
CA GLU A 119 -4.36 20.60 -2.79
C GLU A 119 -5.27 20.39 -1.57
N TYR A 120 -5.62 19.14 -1.25
CA TYR A 120 -6.45 18.79 -0.09
C TYR A 120 -5.64 18.52 1.19
N PHE A 121 -4.31 18.61 1.11
CA PHE A 121 -3.44 18.34 2.27
C PHE A 121 -3.64 19.40 3.36
N LEU A 122 -3.70 18.91 4.59
CA LEU A 122 -3.77 19.74 5.78
C LEU A 122 -2.42 19.67 6.50
N ASP A 123 -1.88 20.83 6.84
CA ASP A 123 -0.68 20.94 7.65
C ASP A 123 -1.00 20.57 9.09
N ILE A 124 -0.25 19.62 9.65
CA ILE A 124 -0.39 19.21 11.05
C ILE A 124 0.98 19.16 11.72
N GLN A 125 0.97 19.29 13.04
CA GLN A 125 2.15 19.22 13.89
C GLN A 125 1.97 18.13 14.94
N LEU A 126 3.07 17.47 15.29
CA LEU A 126 3.10 16.51 16.38
C LEU A 126 3.50 17.26 17.66
N VAL A 127 2.57 17.38 18.61
CA VAL A 127 2.78 18.04 19.90
C VAL A 127 2.41 17.06 21.00
N ASN A 128 3.36 16.73 21.89
CA ASN A 128 3.17 15.77 22.98
C ASN A 128 2.52 14.44 22.52
N ASP A 129 3.07 13.85 21.44
CA ASP A 129 2.57 12.61 20.81
C ASP A 129 1.16 12.66 20.21
N VAL A 130 0.57 13.86 20.08
CA VAL A 130 -0.74 14.08 19.47
C VAL A 130 -0.60 14.95 18.22
N PHE A 131 -1.29 14.58 17.14
CA PHE A 131 -1.33 15.42 15.94
C PHE A 131 -2.38 16.51 16.06
N VAL A 132 -1.94 17.76 15.92
CA VAL A 132 -2.78 18.96 16.01
C VAL A 132 -2.73 19.72 14.66
N PRO A 133 -3.88 20.16 14.11
CA PRO A 133 -3.92 21.00 12.92
C PRO A 133 -3.16 22.32 13.12
N ASP A 134 -2.44 22.77 12.09
CA ASP A 134 -1.83 24.11 12.09
C ASP A 134 -2.96 25.17 12.03
N THR A 135 -3.03 26.03 13.05
CA THR A 135 -4.16 26.95 13.34
C THR A 135 -4.46 27.96 12.24
N LYS A 136 -3.60 28.07 11.23
CA LYS A 136 -3.78 28.93 10.05
C LYS A 136 -4.70 28.32 8.99
N SER A 137 -4.96 27.02 9.04
CA SER A 137 -5.88 26.35 8.11
C SER A 137 -7.31 26.42 8.66
N GLY A 138 -8.18 27.21 8.03
CA GLY A 138 -9.57 27.45 8.47
C GLY A 138 -10.52 26.25 8.34
N ASP A 139 -10.01 25.02 8.43
CA ASP A 139 -10.75 23.78 8.11
C ASP A 139 -10.59 22.72 9.22
N SER A 140 -10.57 23.16 10.47
CA SER A 140 -10.35 22.35 11.68
C SER A 140 -11.44 21.29 11.96
N ASN A 141 -12.49 21.22 11.14
CA ASN A 141 -13.59 20.27 11.27
C ASN A 141 -13.50 19.05 10.34
N LYS A 142 -12.52 18.99 9.42
CA LYS A 142 -12.37 17.84 8.53
C LYS A 142 -11.82 16.63 9.29
N LYS A 143 -12.52 15.50 9.16
CA LYS A 143 -12.07 14.21 9.70
C LYS A 143 -10.83 13.74 8.95
N ILE A 144 -9.79 13.32 9.66
CA ILE A 144 -8.54 12.85 9.07
C ILE A 144 -8.58 11.35 8.84
N GLY A 145 -8.28 10.92 7.62
CA GLY A 145 -8.28 9.51 7.22
C GLY A 145 -6.89 8.88 7.19
N CYS A 146 -5.83 9.68 7.02
CA CYS A 146 -4.47 9.19 7.03
C CYS A 146 -3.50 10.33 7.37
N ILE A 147 -2.38 10.00 8.00
CA ILE A 147 -1.29 10.94 8.28
C ILE A 147 -0.03 10.43 7.61
N ILE A 148 0.74 11.34 7.01
CA ILE A 148 2.09 11.09 6.53
C ILE A 148 3.04 11.94 7.36
N HIS A 149 3.95 11.28 8.06
CA HIS A 149 4.92 11.93 8.93
C HIS A 149 6.28 11.26 8.76
N LYS A 150 7.36 12.05 8.75
CA LYS A 150 8.72 11.52 8.73
C LYS A 150 9.14 11.26 10.17
N PHE A 151 9.34 9.99 10.52
CA PHE A 151 9.93 9.63 11.82
C PHE A 151 11.43 9.45 11.68
N ASP A 152 12.17 9.80 12.73
CA ASP A 152 13.61 9.52 12.84
C ASP A 152 13.91 8.05 13.15
N SER A 153 12.89 7.27 13.53
CA SER A 153 13.00 5.84 13.82
C SER A 153 11.94 5.04 13.06
N ASP A 154 12.32 3.88 12.52
CA ASP A 154 11.43 2.92 11.85
C ASP A 154 10.45 2.20 12.79
N LYS A 155 10.48 2.51 14.10
CA LYS A 155 9.46 2.04 15.03
C LYS A 155 8.11 2.58 14.58
N VAL A 156 7.25 1.69 14.07
CA VAL A 156 5.93 2.07 13.56
C VAL A 156 5.03 2.42 14.75
N TRP A 157 4.84 3.71 14.99
CA TRP A 157 4.06 4.18 16.12
C TRP A 157 2.56 4.11 15.84
N TYR A 158 1.83 3.48 16.76
CA TYR A 158 0.40 3.67 16.91
C TYR A 158 0.20 4.96 17.69
N LEU A 159 0.33 6.12 17.04
CA LEU A 159 0.07 7.38 17.71
C LEU A 159 -1.41 7.45 18.08
N LYS A 160 -1.67 7.74 19.35
CA LYS A 160 -3.02 7.89 19.89
C LYS A 160 -3.52 9.27 19.51
N ASN A 161 -4.59 9.29 18.73
CA ASN A 161 -5.40 10.45 18.36
C ASN A 161 -4.81 11.50 17.43
N VAL A 162 -5.71 11.94 16.56
CA VAL A 162 -5.74 13.26 15.95
C VAL A 162 -6.66 14.11 16.83
N PHE A 163 -6.33 15.38 17.05
CA PHE A 163 -7.19 16.30 17.79
C PHE A 163 -8.64 16.25 17.27
N ASN A 164 -9.62 16.12 18.17
CA ASN A 164 -11.07 16.09 17.88
C ASN A 164 -11.60 14.92 17.02
N GLN A 165 -10.98 13.73 17.06
CA GLN A 165 -11.53 12.56 16.37
C GLN A 165 -11.60 11.30 17.25
N GLU A 166 -12.74 10.61 17.20
CA GLU A 166 -12.98 9.38 17.98
C GLU A 166 -12.22 8.15 17.45
N PHE A 167 -11.81 8.16 16.17
CA PHE A 167 -11.12 7.03 15.54
C PHE A 167 -9.67 7.36 15.20
N GLN A 168 -8.81 6.35 15.36
CA GLN A 168 -7.39 6.44 15.05
C GLN A 168 -7.15 6.54 13.55
N ALA A 169 -6.45 7.59 13.13
CA ALA A 169 -5.95 7.71 11.77
C ALA A 169 -4.62 6.94 11.65
N PRO A 170 -4.45 6.07 10.65
CA PRO A 170 -3.18 5.41 10.42
C PRO A 170 -2.11 6.43 10.02
N VAL A 171 -0.94 6.28 10.63
CA VAL A 171 0.24 7.09 10.34
C VAL A 171 1.19 6.28 9.47
N ILE A 172 1.60 6.87 8.35
CA ILE A 172 2.54 6.30 7.39
C ILE A 172 3.87 7.03 7.56
N ASN A 173 4.94 6.26 7.80
CA ASN A 173 6.28 6.84 7.79
C ASN A 173 6.61 7.26 6.36
N ALA A 174 6.89 8.55 6.16
CA ALA A 174 7.26 9.08 4.86
C ALA A 174 8.47 8.36 4.25
N SER A 175 9.47 7.96 5.07
CA SER A 175 10.66 7.24 4.60
C SER A 175 10.35 5.89 3.93
N ALA A 176 9.20 5.27 4.24
CA ALA A 176 8.81 4.02 3.59
C ALA A 176 8.31 4.23 2.16
N LEU A 177 7.80 5.43 1.85
CA LEU A 177 7.15 5.75 0.58
C LEU A 177 8.11 6.01 -0.58
N TYR A 178 9.38 6.27 -0.28
CA TYR A 178 10.43 6.49 -1.27
C TYR A 178 11.66 5.66 -0.92
N ASP A 179 12.52 5.41 -1.90
CA ASP A 179 13.77 4.70 -1.70
C ASP A 179 14.94 5.70 -1.67
N ASN A 180 15.76 5.71 -0.62
CA ASN A 180 16.82 6.71 -0.51
C ASN A 180 17.86 6.60 -1.62
N ASP A 181 18.02 5.39 -2.17
CA ASP A 181 19.01 5.06 -3.21
C ASP A 181 18.48 5.29 -4.63
N ASP A 182 17.17 5.52 -4.79
CA ASP A 182 16.54 5.80 -6.08
C ASP A 182 16.41 7.33 -6.19
N ASP A 183 17.33 7.95 -6.93
CA ASP A 183 17.40 9.41 -7.17
C ASP A 183 16.31 9.88 -8.18
N ASP A 184 15.22 9.11 -8.25
CA ASP A 184 14.08 9.36 -9.12
C ASP A 184 13.40 10.66 -8.68
N ASN A 185 13.48 11.67 -9.55
CA ASN A 185 13.07 13.06 -9.28
C ASN A 185 11.56 13.16 -8.90
N GLU A 186 10.78 12.13 -9.20
CA GLU A 186 9.35 12.07 -8.94
C GLU A 186 8.95 12.12 -7.45
N ASP A 187 9.84 11.73 -6.54
CA ASP A 187 9.57 11.63 -5.10
C ASP A 187 10.13 12.82 -4.31
N LYS A 188 10.99 13.62 -4.96
CA LYS A 188 11.71 14.74 -4.35
C LYS A 188 10.77 15.77 -3.71
N TRP A 189 9.63 16.04 -4.35
CA TRP A 189 8.64 16.97 -3.81
C TRP A 189 8.08 16.48 -2.48
N LEU A 190 7.76 15.18 -2.35
CA LEU A 190 7.20 14.62 -1.12
C LEU A 190 8.26 14.64 -0.03
N ARG A 191 9.51 14.28 -0.34
CA ARG A 191 10.65 14.38 0.60
C ARG A 191 10.83 15.80 1.14
N ILE A 192 10.76 16.81 0.28
CA ILE A 192 10.84 18.23 0.66
C ILE A 192 9.62 18.65 1.49
N PHE A 193 8.45 18.13 1.16
CA PHE A 193 7.21 18.48 1.84
C PHE A 193 7.18 17.89 3.27
N VAL A 194 7.43 16.59 3.40
CA VAL A 194 7.42 15.87 4.68
C VAL A 194 8.63 16.16 5.57
N SER A 195 9.74 16.67 5.01
CA SER A 195 10.87 17.14 5.82
C SER A 195 10.59 18.46 6.54
N LYS A 196 9.63 19.25 6.03
CA LYS A 196 9.25 20.54 6.61
C LYS A 196 8.08 20.42 7.57
N LYS A 197 7.09 19.58 7.24
CA LYS A 197 5.84 19.47 8.00
C LYS A 197 5.24 18.06 7.90
N SER A 198 4.35 17.73 8.83
CA SER A 198 3.52 16.53 8.74
C SER A 198 2.27 16.83 7.91
N ILE A 199 1.77 15.81 7.20
CA ILE A 199 0.62 15.94 6.32
C ILE A 199 -0.54 15.13 6.88
N ALA A 200 -1.70 15.76 7.05
CA ALA A 200 -2.96 15.04 7.19
C ALA A 200 -3.71 15.01 5.85
N ILE A 201 -4.27 13.86 5.54
CA ILE A 201 -5.17 13.66 4.41
C ILE A 201 -6.59 13.56 4.97
N PRO A 202 -7.47 14.54 4.69
CA PRO A 202 -8.84 14.51 5.16
C PRO A 202 -9.61 13.37 4.47
N LEU A 203 -10.63 12.83 5.12
CA LEU A 203 -11.59 11.92 4.51
C LEU A 203 -12.49 12.72 3.55
N GLY A 204 -12.54 12.25 2.30
CA GLY A 204 -13.35 12.84 1.23
C GLY A 204 -13.43 11.92 0.03
N ILE A 205 -14.34 12.21 -0.89
CA ILE A 205 -14.49 11.46 -2.15
C ILE A 205 -13.23 11.61 -3.00
N GLU A 206 -12.60 12.77 -2.92
CA GLU A 206 -11.41 13.16 -3.66
C GLU A 206 -10.15 12.43 -3.14
N THR A 207 -10.12 12.10 -1.85
CA THR A 207 -8.93 11.57 -1.17
C THR A 207 -9.00 10.08 -0.85
N VAL A 208 -10.20 9.46 -0.91
CA VAL A 208 -10.42 8.08 -0.46
C VAL A 208 -9.55 7.06 -1.21
N ASP A 209 -9.26 7.27 -2.50
CA ASP A 209 -8.40 6.37 -3.27
C ASP A 209 -6.95 6.43 -2.79
N ALA A 210 -6.41 7.63 -2.56
CA ALA A 210 -5.06 7.80 -2.01
C ALA A 210 -4.94 7.16 -0.62
N ILE A 211 -5.93 7.39 0.24
CA ILE A 211 -6.00 6.79 1.59
C ILE A 211 -6.03 5.26 1.49
N PHE A 212 -6.88 4.72 0.61
CA PHE A 212 -6.98 3.28 0.37
C PHE A 212 -5.64 2.67 -0.07
N TRP A 213 -4.92 3.32 -0.99
CA TRP A 213 -3.61 2.86 -1.44
C TRP A 213 -2.55 2.91 -0.34
N LEU A 214 -2.53 3.98 0.46
CA LEU A 214 -1.65 4.09 1.63
C LEU A 214 -1.89 2.97 2.64
N TRP A 215 -3.15 2.58 2.86
CA TRP A 215 -3.48 1.50 3.78
C TRP A 215 -3.08 0.12 3.25
N ARG A 216 -3.28 -0.12 1.95
CA ARG A 216 -2.80 -1.35 1.31
C ARG A 216 -1.28 -1.44 1.37
N PHE A 217 -0.59 -0.33 1.13
CA PHE A 217 0.85 -0.26 1.29
C PHE A 217 1.30 -0.55 2.72
N ARG A 218 0.65 0.06 3.71
CA ARG A 218 0.90 -0.22 5.13
C ARG A 218 0.74 -1.70 5.46
N SER A 219 -0.35 -2.33 5.02
CA SER A 219 -0.58 -3.77 5.18
C SER A 219 0.55 -4.60 4.57
N TYR A 220 1.08 -4.18 3.42
CA TYR A 220 2.16 -4.87 2.73
C TYR A 220 3.47 -4.86 3.53
N ILE A 221 3.81 -3.72 4.15
CA ILE A 221 5.08 -3.54 4.89
C ILE A 221 5.02 -4.01 6.36
N GLN A 222 3.87 -3.90 7.05
CA GLN A 222 3.83 -3.86 8.52
C GLN A 222 3.60 -5.22 9.23
N CYS A 223 3.66 -6.36 8.56
CA CYS A 223 3.52 -7.64 9.26
C CYS A 223 4.82 -8.09 9.96
N SER A 224 5.23 -7.35 11.00
CA SER A 224 6.23 -7.76 11.99
C SER A 224 5.67 -8.08 13.38
N GLY A 225 4.35 -7.93 13.62
CA GLY A 225 3.79 -8.05 14.98
C GLY A 225 3.11 -9.36 15.39
N TYR A 226 2.70 -10.24 14.48
CA TYR A 226 1.76 -11.34 14.81
C TYR A 226 2.32 -12.77 14.69
N LEU A 227 3.63 -12.95 14.55
CA LEU A 227 4.25 -14.29 14.45
C LEU A 227 5.29 -14.60 15.54
N ASN A 228 5.47 -13.74 16.54
CA ASN A 228 6.36 -13.99 17.70
C ASN A 228 5.59 -14.04 19.03
N THR A 229 4.49 -14.78 19.05
CA THR A 229 3.89 -15.28 20.30
C THR A 229 3.57 -16.76 20.14
N LYS A 230 4.63 -17.57 20.16
CA LYS A 230 4.62 -18.94 20.67
C LYS A 230 5.98 -19.22 21.30
#